data_AF-A0A6G2FUG0-F1
#
_entry.id   AF-A0A6G2FUG0-F1
#
_cell.length_a   1.000
_cell.length_b   1.000
_cell.length_c   1.000
_cell.angle_alpha   90.00
_cell.angle_beta   90.00
_cell.angle_gamma   90.00
#
_symmetry.space_group_name_H-M   'P 1'
#
loop_
_entity.id
_entity.type
_entity.pdbx_description
1 polymer ?
#
loop_
_entity_poly.entity_id
_entity_poly.type
_entity_poly.pdbx_seq_one_letter_code
_entity_poly.pdbx_strand_id
1 'polypeptide(L)'
;MRGDAVSVPVRFNLTGTVTAADANLSLSGPNGLLAFDADLGTANGTATLTLPARAAAGSYRVEAGVVNDSTGERVSGSFSMTTVTVVGNTSVGLVSVPETNLTRGRTHEVTVRVDNTGETVENHTVSLYPGAFRTTPVGTATVTVRPGQSAQRSVNVTFPSHFDTSKAYALSTGGYEGPTVTLEPLVEMTSLTHVGGAANTSALGTSTIAPTDDGGLLQFDLTYEAPGSDRPQNLNGSGLDETSRFEVVLDVPHSYEPSILVATAHDVSWDVVNRSDGYEVTVVAQPIDAAYKVDGPASVSGWDDLSASEDVATHAYTPMFSLAFVDNGSTTMRNVSGMVVATDAQSATAPYPGLVNGSPTLNVDLGAPHETVDGRNNTGQYEATVPSALLDQWGVSDPSTLGGTYKGDGVSLSPNVTADGDVRVGFPTTYSTGTVQLSPDTAAIGAAGGESGTEGSGDGGSDGGSAGDTDGSTADSGGDTDDGDGSSGDSDGERETNATAGGATVVATATADGRAAAANVTDAPADETVTVRIPSLTPRRRPRTPPTARTRPNRRTRRRGATRRPTRTGRTNGRRSGNSA
;
A
#
# COMPACT_ATOMS: atom_id res chain seq x y z
N MET A 1 -28.46 33.80 1.56
CA MET A 1 -28.16 35.21 1.88
C MET A 1 -26.87 35.24 2.68
N ARG A 2 -26.09 36.31 2.62
CA ARG A 2 -24.85 36.42 3.40
C ARG A 2 -25.20 36.49 4.88
N GLY A 3 -24.56 35.68 5.72
CA GLY A 3 -24.80 35.67 7.17
C GLY A 3 -26.00 34.84 7.65
N ASP A 4 -26.81 34.28 6.76
CA ASP A 4 -27.97 33.45 7.13
C ASP A 4 -27.82 32.02 6.64
N ALA A 5 -28.32 31.08 7.44
CA ALA A 5 -28.50 29.70 7.01
C ALA A 5 -29.59 29.62 5.94
N VAL A 6 -29.45 28.71 4.98
CA VAL A 6 -30.40 28.56 3.87
C VAL A 6 -30.92 27.14 3.82
N SER A 7 -32.25 27.00 3.86
CA SER A 7 -32.92 25.72 3.61
C SER A 7 -32.91 25.39 2.11
N VAL A 8 -32.38 24.22 1.78
CA VAL A 8 -32.26 23.71 0.41
C VAL A 8 -33.13 22.47 0.26
N PRO A 9 -34.15 22.49 -0.62
CA PRO A 9 -34.91 21.30 -0.94
C PRO A 9 -34.07 20.39 -1.83
N VAL A 10 -33.84 19.16 -1.38
CA VAL A 10 -33.09 18.13 -2.10
C VAL A 10 -34.03 16.98 -2.44
N ARG A 11 -34.20 16.73 -3.73
CA ARG A 11 -35.00 15.62 -4.24
C ARG A 11 -34.17 14.35 -4.27
N PHE A 12 -34.75 13.25 -3.83
CA PHE A 12 -34.13 11.93 -3.87
C PHE A 12 -35.12 10.90 -4.39
N ASN A 13 -34.57 9.85 -5.00
CA ASN A 13 -35.32 8.71 -5.50
C ASN A 13 -34.44 7.47 -5.33
N LEU A 14 -34.74 6.65 -4.34
CA LEU A 14 -34.06 5.38 -4.10
C LEU A 14 -34.49 4.39 -5.17
N THR A 15 -33.52 3.83 -5.87
CA THR A 15 -33.73 2.76 -6.84
C THR A 15 -32.97 1.50 -6.40
N GLY A 16 -33.48 0.32 -6.75
CA GLY A 16 -32.85 -0.95 -6.38
C GLY A 16 -33.28 -1.51 -5.03
N THR A 17 -32.35 -2.16 -4.32
CA THR A 17 -32.59 -2.93 -3.08
C THR A 17 -32.48 -2.11 -1.79
N VAL A 18 -32.02 -0.85 -1.87
CA VAL A 18 -31.82 0.01 -0.70
C VAL A 18 -33.17 0.56 -0.22
N THR A 19 -33.49 0.34 1.05
CA THR A 19 -34.73 0.82 1.65
C THR A 19 -34.57 2.21 2.25
N ALA A 20 -35.66 2.96 2.41
CA ALA A 20 -35.63 4.29 3.04
C ALA A 20 -35.14 4.27 4.50
N ALA A 21 -35.24 3.13 5.18
CA ALA A 21 -34.77 2.94 6.55
C ALA A 21 -33.28 2.56 6.63
N ASP A 22 -32.65 2.27 5.49
CA ASP A 22 -31.23 1.90 5.36
C ASP A 22 -30.51 2.90 4.44
N ALA A 23 -31.02 4.13 4.37
CA ALA A 23 -30.51 5.18 3.49
C ALA A 23 -30.55 6.52 4.20
N ASN A 24 -29.43 7.24 4.13
CA ASN A 24 -29.34 8.63 4.55
C ASN A 24 -29.12 9.55 3.35
N LEU A 25 -29.52 10.81 3.49
CA LEU A 25 -29.22 11.85 2.50
C LEU A 25 -28.15 12.79 3.07
N SER A 26 -27.07 12.93 2.34
CA SER A 26 -25.96 13.82 2.69
C SER A 26 -25.91 15.02 1.74
N LEU A 27 -25.50 16.16 2.29
CA LEU A 27 -25.10 17.33 1.53
C LEU A 27 -23.67 17.69 1.91
N SER A 28 -22.74 17.49 1.00
CA SER A 28 -21.32 17.77 1.17
C SER A 28 -20.92 19.03 0.39
N GLY A 29 -19.84 19.66 0.80
CA GLY A 29 -19.20 20.77 0.10
C GLY A 29 -17.68 20.70 0.19
N PRO A 30 -16.97 21.80 -0.05
CA PRO A 30 -15.51 21.81 -0.16
C PRO A 30 -14.77 21.29 1.07
N ASN A 31 -15.41 21.39 2.25
CA ASN A 31 -14.82 21.05 3.54
C ASN A 31 -15.48 19.80 4.16
N GLY A 32 -16.10 18.95 3.34
CA GLY A 32 -16.79 17.73 3.79
C GLY A 32 -18.29 17.93 4.01
N LEU A 33 -18.86 17.13 4.91
CA LEU A 33 -20.30 17.08 5.19
C LEU A 33 -20.80 18.42 5.76
N LEU A 34 -21.81 19.00 5.13
CA LEU A 34 -22.44 20.26 5.55
C LEU A 34 -23.76 20.02 6.31
N ALA A 35 -24.55 19.06 5.82
CA ALA A 35 -25.82 18.68 6.41
C ALA A 35 -26.13 17.22 6.08
N PHE A 36 -26.93 16.58 6.92
CA PHE A 36 -27.34 15.19 6.75
C PHE A 36 -28.78 15.01 7.25
N ASP A 37 -29.50 14.09 6.62
CA ASP A 37 -30.81 13.61 7.07
C ASP A 37 -30.74 12.09 7.21
N ALA A 38 -30.94 11.63 8.44
CA ALA A 38 -30.84 10.21 8.82
C ALA A 38 -32.09 9.40 8.47
N ASP A 39 -33.22 10.07 8.20
CA ASP A 39 -34.51 9.40 8.05
C ASP A 39 -35.26 9.99 6.86
N LEU A 40 -35.14 9.32 5.73
CA LEU A 40 -35.80 9.73 4.50
C LEU A 40 -37.31 9.50 4.56
N GLY A 41 -37.80 8.63 5.46
CA GLY A 41 -39.21 8.28 5.67
C GLY A 41 -39.94 7.63 4.47
N THR A 42 -39.47 7.85 3.25
CA THR A 42 -40.02 7.34 2.00
C THR A 42 -38.89 6.97 1.04
N ALA A 43 -39.18 6.10 0.06
CA ALA A 43 -38.20 5.74 -0.97
C ALA A 43 -37.95 6.87 -1.98
N ASN A 44 -38.84 7.85 -2.06
CA ASN A 44 -38.75 8.97 -2.98
C ASN A 44 -39.43 10.20 -2.37
N GLY A 45 -38.81 11.37 -2.52
CA GLY A 45 -39.29 12.55 -1.83
C GLY A 45 -38.41 13.77 -2.01
N THR A 46 -38.65 14.75 -1.15
CA THR A 46 -37.82 15.95 -1.01
C THR A 46 -37.52 16.15 0.47
N ALA A 47 -36.25 16.09 0.83
CA ALA A 47 -35.79 16.48 2.16
C ALA A 47 -35.31 17.93 2.13
N THR A 48 -35.39 18.63 3.25
CA THR A 48 -34.90 20.01 3.35
C THR A 48 -33.65 20.03 4.21
N LEU A 49 -32.50 20.30 3.60
CA LEU A 49 -31.22 20.38 4.28
C LEU A 49 -30.82 21.83 4.49
N THR A 50 -30.17 22.13 5.63
CA THR A 50 -29.75 23.49 5.95
C THR A 50 -28.29 23.71 5.60
N LEU A 51 -28.02 24.63 4.69
CA LEU A 51 -26.67 25.15 4.45
C LEU A 51 -26.30 26.16 5.52
N PRO A 52 -25.10 26.06 6.13
CA PRO A 52 -24.66 27.01 7.14
C PRO A 52 -24.44 28.40 6.54
N ALA A 53 -24.65 29.42 7.36
CA ALA A 53 -24.35 30.81 7.03
C ALA A 53 -22.87 30.99 6.66
N ARG A 54 -22.60 31.82 5.64
CA ARG A 54 -21.23 32.24 5.30
C ARG A 54 -21.08 33.75 5.37
N ALA A 55 -19.95 34.18 5.93
CA ALA A 55 -19.64 35.58 6.19
C ALA A 55 -18.98 36.31 5.01
N ALA A 56 -18.47 35.59 4.01
CA ALA A 56 -17.87 36.15 2.80
C ALA A 56 -18.74 35.84 1.58
N ALA A 57 -18.78 36.78 0.63
CA ALA A 57 -19.38 36.56 -0.68
C ALA A 57 -18.56 35.54 -1.49
N GLY A 58 -19.12 35.04 -2.58
CA GLY A 58 -18.45 34.11 -3.49
C GLY A 58 -19.29 32.89 -3.80
N SER A 59 -18.66 31.84 -4.27
CA SER A 59 -19.34 30.64 -4.72
C SER A 59 -18.61 29.39 -4.29
N TYR A 60 -19.37 28.37 -3.92
CA TYR A 60 -18.85 27.04 -3.65
C TYR A 60 -19.79 25.99 -4.22
N ARG A 61 -19.28 24.79 -4.47
CA ARG A 61 -20.09 23.70 -4.98
C ARG A 61 -20.51 22.79 -3.85
N VAL A 62 -21.73 22.29 -3.95
CA VAL A 62 -22.27 21.31 -3.03
C VAL A 62 -22.78 20.12 -3.81
N GLU A 63 -22.77 18.98 -3.15
CA GLU A 63 -23.20 17.72 -3.70
C GLU A 63 -24.17 17.07 -2.74
N ALA A 64 -25.33 16.70 -3.27
CA ALA A 64 -26.27 15.85 -2.57
C ALA A 64 -26.05 14.40 -3.01
N GLY A 65 -26.09 13.47 -2.07
CA GLY A 65 -25.96 12.04 -2.35
C GLY A 65 -26.70 11.20 -1.33
N VAL A 66 -27.24 10.06 -1.78
CA VAL A 66 -27.76 9.03 -0.88
C VAL A 66 -26.66 8.04 -0.54
N VAL A 67 -26.51 7.73 0.74
CA VAL A 67 -25.59 6.70 1.25
C VAL A 67 -26.42 5.59 1.86
N ASN A 68 -26.05 4.34 1.58
CA ASN A 68 -26.60 3.17 2.25
C ASN A 68 -25.95 3.06 3.63
N ASP A 69 -26.77 3.00 4.69
CA ASP A 69 -26.27 2.97 6.07
C ASP A 69 -25.58 1.66 6.43
N SER A 70 -26.09 0.53 5.94
CA SER A 70 -25.53 -0.80 6.22
C SER A 70 -24.19 -1.05 5.55
N THR A 71 -23.94 -0.49 4.37
CA THR A 71 -22.66 -0.64 3.65
C THR A 71 -21.74 0.56 3.79
N GLY A 72 -22.26 1.72 4.15
CA GLY A 72 -21.54 3.00 4.10
C GLY A 72 -21.25 3.47 2.67
N GLU A 73 -21.73 2.75 1.65
CA GLU A 73 -21.49 3.06 0.25
C GLU A 73 -22.54 4.01 -0.30
N ARG A 74 -22.11 4.81 -1.27
CA ARG A 74 -23.04 5.67 -2.00
C ARG A 74 -23.95 4.83 -2.89
N VAL A 75 -25.25 5.11 -2.87
CA VAL A 75 -26.19 4.47 -3.79
C VAL A 75 -25.88 4.93 -5.23
N SER A 76 -25.62 3.99 -6.13
CA SER A 76 -25.23 4.32 -7.51
C SER A 76 -26.25 5.20 -8.23
N GLY A 77 -25.78 6.21 -8.95
CA GLY A 77 -26.62 7.17 -9.69
C GLY A 77 -27.44 8.16 -8.83
N SER A 78 -27.28 8.16 -7.51
CA SER A 78 -28.11 8.95 -6.58
C SER A 78 -27.52 10.32 -6.21
N PHE A 79 -26.82 10.99 -7.13
CA PHE A 79 -26.17 12.28 -6.80
C PHE A 79 -26.53 13.45 -7.71
N SER A 80 -26.45 14.64 -7.13
CA SER A 80 -26.64 15.90 -7.84
C SER A 80 -25.68 16.95 -7.30
N MET A 81 -25.09 17.73 -8.19
CA MET A 81 -24.19 18.82 -7.85
C MET A 81 -24.81 20.16 -8.22
N THR A 82 -24.55 21.17 -7.41
CA THR A 82 -24.94 22.55 -7.73
C THR A 82 -23.94 23.56 -7.19
N THR A 83 -23.92 24.75 -7.79
CA THR A 83 -23.13 25.87 -7.31
C THR A 83 -23.99 26.76 -6.41
N VAL A 84 -23.56 26.93 -5.18
CA VAL A 84 -24.15 27.87 -4.22
C VAL A 84 -23.41 29.19 -4.30
N THR A 85 -24.15 30.26 -4.59
CA THR A 85 -23.62 31.63 -4.61
C THR A 85 -24.02 32.37 -3.33
N VAL A 86 -23.03 32.76 -2.53
CA VAL A 86 -23.20 33.72 -1.44
C VAL A 86 -23.17 35.11 -2.05
N VAL A 87 -24.35 35.68 -2.24
CA VAL A 87 -24.55 36.98 -2.90
C VAL A 87 -23.86 38.10 -2.11
N GLY A 88 -23.14 38.95 -2.85
CA GLY A 88 -22.50 40.18 -2.38
C GLY A 88 -22.35 41.16 -3.55
N ASN A 89 -21.60 42.24 -3.34
CA ASN A 89 -21.24 43.25 -4.34
C ASN A 89 -19.92 42.95 -5.06
N THR A 90 -19.34 41.78 -4.80
CA THR A 90 -18.06 41.34 -5.36
C THR A 90 -18.23 40.23 -6.38
N SER A 91 -17.44 40.27 -7.44
CA SER A 91 -17.42 39.25 -8.50
C SER A 91 -15.99 38.97 -8.97
N VAL A 92 -15.73 37.73 -9.38
CA VAL A 92 -14.46 37.36 -10.03
C VAL A 92 -14.46 37.90 -11.47
N GLY A 93 -13.44 38.69 -11.81
CA GLY A 93 -13.28 39.27 -13.15
C GLY A 93 -12.13 38.66 -13.97
N LEU A 94 -11.21 37.93 -13.31
CA LEU A 94 -10.07 37.29 -13.97
C LEU A 94 -9.59 36.09 -13.14
N VAL A 95 -9.26 35.00 -13.83
CA VAL A 95 -8.38 33.93 -13.34
C VAL A 95 -7.25 33.78 -14.35
N SER A 96 -6.01 33.86 -13.89
CA SER A 96 -4.82 33.78 -14.74
C SER A 96 -3.82 32.82 -14.11
N VAL A 97 -3.34 31.87 -14.90
CA VAL A 97 -2.32 30.89 -14.51
C VAL A 97 -1.03 31.28 -15.24
N PRO A 98 0.14 31.31 -14.56
CA PRO A 98 1.41 31.65 -15.19
C PRO A 98 1.80 30.68 -16.31
N GLU A 99 1.51 29.39 -16.12
CA GLU A 99 1.85 28.30 -17.02
C GLU A 99 0.64 27.36 -17.18
N THR A 100 0.41 26.84 -18.37
CA THR A 100 -0.72 25.94 -18.62
C THR A 100 -0.39 24.48 -18.36
N ASN A 101 0.89 24.09 -18.28
CA ASN A 101 1.31 22.74 -17.93
C ASN A 101 1.84 22.73 -16.50
N LEU A 102 1.14 22.06 -15.59
CA LEU A 102 1.42 22.13 -14.15
C LEU A 102 1.94 20.78 -13.63
N THR A 103 2.98 20.82 -12.81
CA THR A 103 3.50 19.64 -12.10
C THR A 103 2.54 19.19 -10.99
N ARG A 104 2.16 17.90 -10.92
CA ARG A 104 1.35 17.36 -9.82
C ARG A 104 2.07 17.42 -8.48
N GLY A 105 1.30 17.55 -7.40
CA GLY A 105 1.81 17.66 -6.03
C GLY A 105 2.57 18.92 -5.68
N ARG A 106 2.92 19.74 -6.67
CA ARG A 106 3.49 21.05 -6.44
C ARG A 106 2.37 22.07 -6.28
N THR A 107 2.65 23.05 -5.44
CA THR A 107 1.78 24.21 -5.28
C THR A 107 2.09 25.20 -6.38
N HIS A 108 1.06 25.58 -7.13
CA HIS A 108 1.12 26.58 -8.19
C HIS A 108 0.34 27.82 -7.78
N GLU A 109 0.87 29.00 -8.09
CA GLU A 109 0.15 30.25 -7.84
C GLU A 109 -0.75 30.61 -9.02
N VAL A 110 -2.05 30.71 -8.76
CA VAL A 110 -3.04 31.21 -9.72
C VAL A 110 -3.48 32.60 -9.29
N THR A 111 -3.30 33.59 -10.16
CA THR A 111 -3.73 34.96 -9.87
C THR A 111 -5.22 35.10 -10.15
N VAL A 112 -5.98 35.56 -9.15
CA VAL A 112 -7.40 35.90 -9.30
C VAL A 112 -7.62 37.38 -9.06
N ARG A 113 -8.49 38.01 -9.86
CA ARG A 113 -8.95 39.40 -9.63
C ARG A 113 -10.41 39.38 -9.22
N VAL A 114 -10.70 40.04 -8.10
CA VAL A 114 -12.06 40.26 -7.60
C VAL A 114 -12.35 41.76 -7.67
N ASP A 115 -13.49 42.08 -8.27
CA ASP A 115 -13.99 43.45 -8.45
C ASP A 115 -15.14 43.69 -7.45
N ASN A 116 -15.15 44.83 -6.75
CA ASN A 116 -16.24 45.23 -5.84
C ASN A 116 -16.96 46.46 -6.41
N THR A 117 -18.22 46.27 -6.81
CA THR A 117 -19.06 47.32 -7.39
C THR A 117 -19.93 48.04 -6.35
N GLY A 118 -19.87 47.62 -5.09
CA GLY A 118 -20.65 48.17 -4.00
C GLY A 118 -19.97 49.33 -3.27
N GLU A 119 -20.68 49.86 -2.28
CA GLU A 119 -20.27 51.02 -1.48
C GLU A 119 -19.53 50.64 -0.18
N THR A 120 -19.44 49.34 0.14
CA THR A 120 -18.82 48.85 1.39
C THR A 120 -17.68 47.89 1.10
N VAL A 121 -16.71 47.82 2.03
CA VAL A 121 -15.64 46.83 1.97
C VAL A 121 -16.24 45.44 2.09
N GLU A 122 -15.81 44.51 1.23
CA GLU A 122 -16.34 43.16 1.22
C GLU A 122 -15.24 42.10 1.10
N ASN A 123 -15.46 40.99 1.80
CA ASN A 123 -14.65 39.79 1.65
C ASN A 123 -15.31 38.86 0.64
N HIS A 124 -14.52 38.35 -0.29
CA HIS A 124 -14.93 37.38 -1.30
C HIS A 124 -14.06 36.13 -1.22
N THR A 125 -14.65 34.97 -1.03
CA THR A 125 -13.95 33.68 -1.06
C THR A 125 -14.00 33.09 -2.45
N VAL A 126 -12.84 32.96 -3.08
CA VAL A 126 -12.64 32.30 -4.38
C VAL A 126 -12.26 30.84 -4.12
N SER A 127 -12.97 29.91 -4.74
CA SER A 127 -12.65 28.47 -4.74
C SER A 127 -12.45 28.03 -6.19
N LEU A 128 -11.24 27.59 -6.54
CA LEU A 128 -10.90 27.13 -7.89
C LEU A 128 -11.15 25.64 -8.01
N TYR A 129 -11.98 25.24 -8.97
CA TYR A 129 -12.32 23.86 -9.24
C TYR A 129 -11.70 23.40 -10.56
N PRO A 130 -11.20 22.15 -10.63
CA PRO A 130 -10.49 21.65 -11.81
C PRO A 130 -11.42 21.21 -12.97
N GLY A 131 -12.74 21.25 -12.79
CA GLY A 131 -13.71 20.95 -13.84
C GLY A 131 -15.13 21.08 -13.32
N ALA A 132 -16.16 21.01 -14.18
CA ALA A 132 -17.55 21.35 -13.81
C ALA A 132 -18.17 20.44 -12.73
N PHE A 133 -17.75 19.17 -12.64
CA PHE A 133 -18.36 18.14 -11.78
C PHE A 133 -17.52 17.80 -10.55
N ARG A 134 -16.79 18.77 -9.99
CA ARG A 134 -15.96 18.60 -8.80
C ARG A 134 -16.43 19.51 -7.68
N THR A 135 -16.60 18.96 -6.48
CA THR A 135 -17.02 19.67 -5.26
C THR A 135 -15.87 20.06 -4.34
N THR A 136 -14.72 19.41 -4.51
CA THR A 136 -13.47 19.78 -3.84
C THR A 136 -12.68 20.75 -4.72
N PRO A 137 -12.41 21.98 -4.26
CA PRO A 137 -11.56 22.91 -4.98
C PRO A 137 -10.08 22.50 -4.85
N VAL A 138 -9.29 22.76 -5.87
CA VAL A 138 -7.82 22.58 -5.86
C VAL A 138 -7.09 23.71 -5.14
N GLY A 139 -7.79 24.81 -4.86
CA GLY A 139 -7.27 25.94 -4.09
C GLY A 139 -8.37 26.91 -3.69
N THR A 140 -8.20 27.57 -2.55
CA THR A 140 -9.16 28.56 -2.03
C THR A 140 -8.41 29.76 -1.44
N ALA A 141 -8.91 30.96 -1.68
CA ALA A 141 -8.44 32.17 -1.00
C ALA A 141 -9.58 33.14 -0.72
N THR A 142 -9.43 33.96 0.31
CA THR A 142 -10.34 35.07 0.58
C THR A 142 -9.66 36.40 0.26
N VAL A 143 -10.36 37.24 -0.49
CA VAL A 143 -9.90 38.55 -0.95
C VAL A 143 -10.77 39.63 -0.32
N THR A 144 -10.15 40.60 0.35
CA THR A 144 -10.83 41.80 0.84
C THR A 144 -10.74 42.89 -0.21
N VAL A 145 -11.87 43.40 -0.67
CA VAL A 145 -11.95 44.38 -1.75
C VAL A 145 -12.67 45.63 -1.26
N ARG A 146 -12.04 46.80 -1.43
CA ARG A 146 -12.62 48.10 -1.07
C ARG A 146 -13.71 48.53 -2.07
N PRO A 147 -14.62 49.44 -1.67
CA PRO A 147 -15.67 49.95 -2.55
C PRO A 147 -15.15 50.48 -3.88
N GLY A 148 -15.77 50.10 -4.99
CA GLY A 148 -15.43 50.58 -6.34
C GLY A 148 -14.03 50.19 -6.82
N GLN A 149 -13.36 49.24 -6.17
CA GLN A 149 -12.00 48.82 -6.51
C GLN A 149 -11.93 47.35 -6.94
N SER A 150 -10.81 46.99 -7.54
CA SER A 150 -10.40 45.62 -7.82
C SER A 150 -9.24 45.25 -6.91
N ALA A 151 -9.18 43.99 -6.48
CA ALA A 151 -8.02 43.43 -5.79
C ALA A 151 -7.58 42.13 -6.46
N GLN A 152 -6.26 41.92 -6.52
CA GLN A 152 -5.67 40.68 -6.99
C GLN A 152 -5.13 39.86 -5.82
N ARG A 153 -5.16 38.53 -5.95
CA ARG A 153 -4.62 37.60 -4.97
C ARG A 153 -4.09 36.35 -5.66
N SER A 154 -2.94 35.84 -5.22
CA SER A 154 -2.49 34.49 -5.55
C SER A 154 -3.29 33.47 -4.75
N VAL A 155 -3.88 32.51 -5.46
CA VAL A 155 -4.50 31.30 -4.91
C VAL A 155 -3.52 30.16 -5.15
N ASN A 156 -3.08 29.53 -4.06
CA ASN A 156 -2.26 28.33 -4.14
C ASN A 156 -3.15 27.16 -4.55
N VAL A 157 -2.87 26.58 -5.72
CA VAL A 157 -3.55 25.39 -6.22
C VAL A 157 -2.60 24.20 -6.19
N THR A 158 -3.12 23.04 -5.81
CA THR A 158 -2.37 21.78 -5.82
C THR A 158 -3.25 20.72 -6.48
N PHE A 159 -2.67 19.98 -7.42
CA PHE A 159 -3.32 18.83 -8.04
C PHE A 159 -2.74 17.55 -7.42
N PRO A 160 -3.52 16.82 -6.61
CA PRO A 160 -3.15 15.50 -6.10
C PRO A 160 -2.82 14.48 -7.20
N SER A 161 -2.23 13.36 -6.78
CA SER A 161 -1.78 12.27 -7.65
C SER A 161 -2.89 11.60 -8.47
N HIS A 162 -4.14 11.57 -8.00
CA HIS A 162 -5.26 10.95 -8.70
C HIS A 162 -5.75 11.72 -9.94
N PHE A 163 -5.26 12.94 -10.19
CA PHE A 163 -5.68 13.67 -11.39
C PHE A 163 -5.06 13.07 -12.67
N ASP A 164 -5.91 12.74 -13.64
CA ASP A 164 -5.59 12.17 -14.95
C ASP A 164 -4.82 13.13 -15.87
N THR A 165 -3.60 12.75 -16.25
CA THR A 165 -2.71 13.55 -17.11
C THR A 165 -3.08 13.58 -18.58
N SER A 166 -3.95 12.68 -19.04
CA SER A 166 -4.45 12.71 -20.41
C SER A 166 -5.53 13.79 -20.60
N LYS A 167 -6.05 14.34 -19.50
CA LYS A 167 -7.13 15.32 -19.49
C LYS A 167 -6.61 16.75 -19.32
N ALA A 168 -7.42 17.67 -19.82
CA ALA A 168 -7.24 19.10 -19.60
C ALA A 168 -8.31 19.58 -18.60
N TYR A 169 -7.90 20.41 -17.64
CA TYR A 169 -8.70 20.86 -16.51
C TYR A 169 -9.01 22.34 -16.62
N ALA A 170 -10.29 22.70 -16.73
CA ALA A 170 -10.73 24.09 -16.75
C ALA A 170 -10.88 24.62 -15.33
N LEU A 171 -9.96 25.50 -14.92
CA LEU A 171 -10.01 26.12 -13.59
C LEU A 171 -11.18 27.09 -13.51
N SER A 172 -12.25 26.67 -12.85
CA SER A 172 -13.51 27.41 -12.76
C SER A 172 -13.79 27.89 -11.34
N THR A 173 -14.46 29.03 -11.22
CA THR A 173 -14.97 29.53 -9.93
C THR A 173 -16.30 30.22 -10.15
N GLY A 174 -17.34 29.76 -9.45
CA GLY A 174 -18.68 30.30 -9.63
C GLY A 174 -19.17 30.15 -11.06
N GLY A 175 -19.63 31.25 -11.66
CA GLY A 175 -20.02 31.32 -13.07
C GLY A 175 -18.88 31.70 -14.02
N TYR A 176 -17.64 31.81 -13.52
CA TYR A 176 -16.48 32.12 -14.35
C TYR A 176 -15.77 30.84 -14.78
N GLU A 177 -15.67 30.64 -16.10
CA GLU A 177 -14.78 29.66 -16.71
C GLU A 177 -13.40 30.29 -16.88
N GLY A 178 -12.42 29.78 -16.13
CA GLY A 178 -11.04 30.24 -16.24
C GLY A 178 -10.23 29.42 -17.25
N PRO A 179 -8.90 29.62 -17.24
CA PRO A 179 -8.01 28.97 -18.19
C PRO A 179 -7.98 27.46 -17.99
N THR A 180 -7.72 26.76 -19.09
CA THR A 180 -7.48 25.31 -19.10
C THR A 180 -6.01 25.03 -18.80
N VAL A 181 -5.75 24.06 -17.93
CA VAL A 181 -4.42 23.56 -17.61
C VAL A 181 -4.31 22.06 -17.93
N THR A 182 -3.11 21.61 -18.30
CA THR A 182 -2.71 20.21 -18.39
C THR A 182 -1.80 19.87 -17.22
N LEU A 183 -1.65 18.58 -16.93
CA LEU A 183 -0.79 18.10 -15.86
C LEU A 183 0.38 17.30 -16.43
N GLU A 184 1.55 17.47 -15.83
CA GLU A 184 2.72 16.65 -16.13
C GLU A 184 2.54 15.21 -15.65
N PRO A 185 3.18 14.22 -16.32
CA PRO A 185 3.22 12.83 -15.88
C PRO A 185 3.57 12.70 -14.39
N LEU A 186 2.98 11.70 -13.69
CA LEU A 186 3.26 11.48 -12.26
C LEU A 186 4.63 10.84 -12.08
N VAL A 187 5.16 10.25 -13.14
CA VAL A 187 6.38 9.48 -13.08
C VAL A 187 7.08 9.67 -14.39
N GLU A 188 8.38 9.90 -14.28
CA GLU A 188 9.28 9.86 -15.42
C GLU A 188 10.25 8.72 -15.18
N MET A 189 10.42 7.86 -16.19
CA MET A 189 11.48 6.86 -16.14
C MET A 189 12.80 7.54 -16.45
N THR A 190 13.67 7.63 -15.45
CA THR A 190 15.00 8.23 -15.56
C THR A 190 15.96 7.29 -16.28
N SER A 191 15.90 5.98 -15.98
CA SER A 191 16.71 4.99 -16.67
C SER A 191 16.12 3.57 -16.62
N LEU A 192 16.46 2.78 -17.64
CA LEU A 192 16.23 1.32 -17.71
C LEU A 192 17.55 0.67 -18.10
N THR A 193 18.14 -0.11 -17.19
CA THR A 193 19.44 -0.75 -17.38
C THR A 193 19.32 -2.26 -17.26
N HIS A 194 19.85 -3.00 -18.24
CA HIS A 194 20.02 -4.44 -18.13
C HIS A 194 21.25 -4.74 -17.26
N VAL A 195 21.06 -5.45 -16.14
CA VAL A 195 22.08 -5.67 -15.10
C VAL A 195 22.52 -7.14 -14.97
N GLY A 196 21.88 -8.09 -15.67
CA GLY A 196 22.29 -9.50 -15.67
C GLY A 196 21.38 -10.40 -16.50
N GLY A 197 21.84 -11.62 -16.78
CA GLY A 197 21.07 -12.63 -17.52
C GLY A 197 21.12 -12.49 -19.04
N ALA A 198 20.11 -13.05 -19.71
CA ALA A 198 19.93 -12.93 -21.15
C ALA A 198 19.64 -11.47 -21.53
N ALA A 199 20.41 -10.93 -22.48
CA ALA A 199 20.26 -9.55 -22.93
C ALA A 199 19.15 -9.43 -23.98
N ASN A 200 18.47 -8.28 -24.01
CA ASN A 200 17.54 -7.97 -25.07
C ASN A 200 18.26 -7.90 -26.43
N THR A 201 17.62 -8.42 -27.46
CA THR A 201 18.07 -8.36 -28.85
C THR A 201 17.39 -7.24 -29.65
N SER A 202 16.43 -6.56 -29.03
CA SER A 202 15.56 -5.57 -29.67
C SER A 202 15.30 -4.37 -28.76
N ALA A 203 14.85 -3.25 -29.33
CA ALA A 203 14.42 -2.09 -28.55
C ALA A 203 13.15 -2.42 -27.75
N LEU A 204 13.12 -1.99 -26.49
CA LEU A 204 11.96 -2.12 -25.62
C LEU A 204 11.18 -0.80 -25.62
N GLY A 205 9.86 -0.89 -25.66
CA GLY A 205 8.96 0.20 -25.29
C GLY A 205 8.76 0.23 -23.78
N THR A 206 8.38 1.40 -23.27
CA THR A 206 7.99 1.58 -21.88
C THR A 206 6.69 2.37 -21.84
N SER A 207 5.85 2.10 -20.85
CA SER A 207 4.67 2.90 -20.57
C SER A 207 4.53 3.15 -19.09
N THR A 208 4.11 4.37 -18.76
CA THR A 208 3.79 4.77 -17.40
C THR A 208 2.32 5.15 -17.35
N ILE A 209 1.55 4.51 -16.48
CA ILE A 209 0.14 4.79 -16.28
C ILE A 209 0.00 5.42 -14.90
N ALA A 210 -0.46 6.67 -14.85
CA ALA A 210 -0.71 7.33 -13.59
C ALA A 210 -2.07 6.90 -13.01
N PRO A 211 -2.24 6.96 -11.68
CA PRO A 211 -3.56 6.87 -11.05
C PRO A 211 -4.53 7.87 -11.68
N THR A 212 -5.79 7.48 -11.79
CA THR A 212 -6.85 8.32 -12.34
C THR A 212 -7.84 8.73 -11.25
N ASP A 213 -8.76 9.63 -11.61
CA ASP A 213 -9.78 10.12 -10.70
C ASP A 213 -10.75 9.01 -10.26
N ASP A 214 -10.82 7.93 -11.05
CA ASP A 214 -11.62 6.73 -10.76
C ASP A 214 -10.83 5.69 -9.94
N GLY A 215 -9.63 6.08 -9.48
CA GLY A 215 -8.67 5.21 -8.79
C GLY A 215 -7.57 4.70 -9.71
N GLY A 216 -6.82 3.71 -9.21
CA GLY A 216 -5.72 3.06 -9.92
C GLY A 216 -4.38 3.22 -9.21
N LEU A 217 -3.44 2.37 -9.62
CA LEU A 217 -2.07 2.36 -9.13
C LEU A 217 -1.18 3.16 -10.09
N LEU A 218 -0.04 3.64 -9.59
CA LEU A 218 1.01 4.14 -10.47
C LEU A 218 1.68 2.92 -11.10
N GLN A 219 1.58 2.74 -12.41
CA GLN A 219 2.08 1.55 -13.09
C GLN A 219 3.18 1.90 -14.09
N PHE A 220 4.15 1.00 -14.22
CA PHE A 220 5.23 1.01 -15.19
C PHE A 220 5.29 -0.36 -15.87
N ASP A 221 5.27 -0.37 -17.20
CA ASP A 221 5.34 -1.59 -17.98
C ASP A 221 6.51 -1.55 -18.98
N LEU A 222 7.10 -2.73 -19.22
CA LEU A 222 8.02 -2.95 -20.33
C LEU A 222 7.31 -3.76 -21.42
N THR A 223 7.46 -3.33 -22.67
CA THR A 223 6.86 -4.01 -23.83
C THR A 223 7.88 -4.22 -24.94
N TYR A 224 7.75 -5.33 -25.66
CA TYR A 224 8.52 -5.62 -26.87
C TYR A 224 7.98 -4.87 -28.11
N GLU A 225 6.75 -4.34 -28.06
CA GLU A 225 6.15 -3.58 -29.17
C GLU A 225 5.96 -2.10 -28.81
N ALA A 226 6.04 -1.22 -29.81
CA ALA A 226 6.00 0.24 -29.64
C ALA A 226 4.79 0.74 -28.79
N PRO A 227 4.89 1.92 -28.17
CA PRO A 227 3.81 2.49 -27.36
C PRO A 227 2.47 2.47 -28.10
N GLY A 228 1.45 1.84 -27.51
CA GLY A 228 0.11 1.69 -28.10
C GLY A 228 -0.26 0.29 -28.59
N SER A 229 0.57 -0.75 -28.33
CA SER A 229 0.13 -2.15 -28.46
C SER A 229 -0.95 -2.46 -27.42
N ASP A 230 -1.97 -3.23 -27.80
CA ASP A 230 -3.09 -3.65 -26.93
C ASP A 230 -2.64 -4.60 -25.79
N ARG A 231 -1.33 -4.83 -25.64
CA ARG A 231 -0.71 -5.83 -24.75
C ARG A 231 0.56 -5.26 -24.07
N PRO A 232 0.41 -4.28 -23.17
CA PRO A 232 1.50 -3.39 -22.74
C PRO A 232 2.63 -4.03 -21.91
N GLN A 233 2.60 -5.34 -21.64
CA GLN A 233 3.54 -6.02 -20.72
C GLN A 233 4.24 -7.24 -21.33
N ASN A 234 4.05 -7.49 -22.64
CA ASN A 234 4.56 -8.67 -23.30
C ASN A 234 6.01 -8.46 -23.80
N LEU A 235 6.94 -9.32 -23.40
CA LEU A 235 8.34 -9.30 -23.84
C LEU A 235 8.68 -10.43 -24.82
N ASN A 236 7.70 -11.20 -25.32
CA ASN A 236 7.92 -12.27 -26.29
C ASN A 236 8.66 -11.77 -27.53
N GLY A 237 9.78 -12.42 -27.87
CA GLY A 237 10.60 -12.07 -29.04
C GLY A 237 11.66 -11.00 -28.76
N SER A 238 11.71 -10.44 -27.55
CA SER A 238 12.76 -9.50 -27.13
C SER A 238 14.13 -10.14 -26.93
N GLY A 239 14.21 -11.47 -26.88
CA GLY A 239 15.42 -12.21 -26.50
C GLY A 239 15.65 -12.30 -24.99
N LEU A 240 14.76 -11.68 -24.19
CA LEU A 240 14.75 -11.78 -22.74
C LEU A 240 14.13 -13.09 -22.27
N ASP A 241 14.51 -13.53 -21.08
CA ASP A 241 13.96 -14.69 -20.39
C ASP A 241 13.89 -14.42 -18.88
N GLU A 242 13.46 -15.41 -18.08
CA GLU A 242 13.37 -15.30 -16.61
C GLU A 242 14.75 -15.07 -15.93
N THR A 243 15.87 -15.28 -16.64
CA THR A 243 17.20 -14.97 -16.10
C THR A 243 17.61 -13.53 -16.30
N SER A 244 16.98 -12.83 -17.26
CA SER A 244 17.20 -11.41 -17.51
C SER A 244 16.89 -10.58 -16.28
N ARG A 245 17.69 -9.55 -16.02
CA ARG A 245 17.53 -8.69 -14.85
C ARG A 245 17.65 -7.22 -15.23
N PHE A 246 16.71 -6.43 -14.75
CA PHE A 246 16.60 -4.99 -15.01
C PHE A 246 16.74 -4.19 -13.73
N GLU A 247 17.36 -3.03 -13.85
CA GLU A 247 17.28 -1.92 -12.92
C GLU A 247 16.48 -0.80 -13.59
N VAL A 248 15.35 -0.44 -12.98
CA VAL A 248 14.45 0.63 -13.39
C VAL A 248 14.58 1.76 -12.38
N VAL A 249 14.88 2.96 -12.84
CA VAL A 249 14.92 4.16 -11.99
C VAL A 249 13.80 5.10 -12.42
N LEU A 250 12.95 5.45 -11.47
CA LEU A 250 11.78 6.30 -11.65
C LEU A 250 11.89 7.55 -10.75
N ASP A 251 11.58 8.71 -11.31
CA ASP A 251 11.40 9.95 -10.55
C ASP A 251 9.90 10.15 -10.25
N VAL A 252 9.53 10.19 -8.97
CA VAL A 252 8.15 10.26 -8.48
C VAL A 252 7.98 11.51 -7.60
N PRO A 253 7.06 12.44 -7.86
CA PRO A 253 6.90 13.66 -7.08
C PRO A 253 6.29 13.37 -5.70
N HIS A 254 6.54 14.24 -4.71
CA HIS A 254 6.00 14.11 -3.34
C HIS A 254 4.45 14.11 -3.24
N SER A 255 3.70 14.29 -4.33
CA SER A 255 2.24 14.04 -4.34
C SER A 255 1.88 12.57 -4.22
N TYR A 256 2.84 11.70 -4.43
CA TYR A 256 2.66 10.27 -4.44
C TYR A 256 3.79 9.66 -3.63
N GLU A 257 3.46 9.07 -2.48
CA GLU A 257 4.44 8.44 -1.60
C GLU A 257 4.35 6.93 -1.81
N PRO A 258 5.23 6.35 -2.66
CA PRO A 258 5.14 4.92 -2.95
C PRO A 258 5.46 4.11 -1.68
N SER A 259 4.52 3.26 -1.27
CA SER A 259 4.62 2.49 -0.02
C SER A 259 4.76 0.99 -0.25
N ILE A 260 4.00 0.45 -1.20
CA ILE A 260 3.98 -0.97 -1.56
C ILE A 260 4.23 -1.08 -3.06
N LEU A 261 5.09 -2.01 -3.46
CA LEU A 261 5.29 -2.41 -4.85
C LEU A 261 4.58 -3.75 -5.11
N VAL A 262 3.64 -3.77 -6.05
CA VAL A 262 3.05 -4.96 -6.64
C VAL A 262 3.68 -5.17 -8.01
N ALA A 263 4.32 -6.31 -8.25
CA ALA A 263 5.11 -6.55 -9.45
C ALA A 263 4.70 -7.86 -10.16
N THR A 264 4.55 -7.79 -11.48
CA THR A 264 4.54 -8.96 -12.35
C THR A 264 5.97 -9.23 -12.79
N ALA A 265 6.76 -9.75 -11.86
CA ALA A 265 8.20 -9.98 -11.98
C ALA A 265 8.69 -10.90 -10.83
N HIS A 266 9.98 -11.25 -10.85
CA HIS A 266 10.66 -12.07 -9.85
C HIS A 266 11.88 -11.39 -9.25
N ASP A 267 12.36 -11.92 -8.11
CA ASP A 267 13.56 -11.43 -7.43
C ASP A 267 13.53 -9.91 -7.24
N VAL A 268 12.35 -9.41 -6.87
CA VAL A 268 12.05 -7.99 -6.86
C VAL A 268 12.61 -7.38 -5.59
N SER A 269 13.43 -6.36 -5.77
CA SER A 269 13.93 -5.50 -4.71
C SER A 269 13.76 -4.07 -5.16
N TRP A 270 13.50 -3.17 -4.21
CA TRP A 270 13.41 -1.76 -4.51
C TRP A 270 13.93 -0.90 -3.37
N ASP A 271 14.33 0.31 -3.71
CA ASP A 271 14.79 1.34 -2.78
C ASP A 271 14.10 2.67 -3.14
N VAL A 272 13.77 3.44 -2.12
CA VAL A 272 13.09 4.73 -2.27
C VAL A 272 13.92 5.80 -1.55
N VAL A 273 14.55 6.67 -2.33
CA VAL A 273 15.37 7.76 -1.82
C VAL A 273 14.59 9.07 -1.88
N ASN A 274 14.35 9.68 -0.72
CA ASN A 274 13.75 11.01 -0.67
C ASN A 274 14.76 12.08 -1.16
N ARG A 275 14.38 12.81 -2.21
CA ARG A 275 15.13 13.92 -2.82
C ARG A 275 14.40 15.23 -2.59
N SER A 276 15.04 16.35 -2.93
CA SER A 276 14.44 17.69 -2.73
C SER A 276 13.19 17.95 -3.57
N ASP A 277 13.07 17.26 -4.70
CA ASP A 277 12.11 17.48 -5.77
C ASP A 277 11.11 16.33 -5.95
N GLY A 278 11.31 15.23 -5.22
CA GLY A 278 10.49 14.02 -5.26
C GLY A 278 11.17 12.85 -4.55
N TYR A 279 10.80 11.64 -4.95
CA TYR A 279 11.39 10.37 -4.59
C TYR A 279 12.09 9.80 -5.83
N GLU A 280 13.31 9.32 -5.67
CA GLU A 280 13.96 8.46 -6.65
C GLU A 280 13.67 7.02 -6.25
N VAL A 281 12.94 6.29 -7.09
CA VAL A 281 12.56 4.89 -6.86
C VAL A 281 13.40 4.02 -7.77
N THR A 282 14.22 3.14 -7.18
CA THR A 282 15.04 2.18 -7.93
C THR A 282 14.47 0.79 -7.71
N VAL A 283 14.06 0.11 -8.79
CA VAL A 283 13.55 -1.27 -8.74
C VAL A 283 14.49 -2.17 -9.52
N VAL A 284 14.93 -3.27 -8.88
CA VAL A 284 15.68 -4.33 -9.54
C VAL A 284 14.86 -5.60 -9.54
N ALA A 285 14.57 -6.15 -10.73
CA ALA A 285 13.66 -7.27 -10.90
C ALA A 285 13.98 -8.10 -12.16
N GLN A 286 13.48 -9.33 -12.18
CA GLN A 286 13.55 -10.26 -13.32
C GLN A 286 12.17 -10.43 -13.96
N PRO A 287 12.05 -10.49 -15.30
CA PRO A 287 10.79 -10.85 -15.96
C PRO A 287 10.29 -12.25 -15.56
N ILE A 288 9.01 -12.50 -15.75
CA ILE A 288 8.32 -13.73 -15.35
C ILE A 288 7.58 -14.36 -16.53
N ASP A 289 7.56 -15.69 -16.61
CA ASP A 289 6.65 -16.39 -17.53
C ASP A 289 5.23 -16.44 -16.93
N ALA A 290 4.22 -16.06 -17.71
CA ALA A 290 2.85 -15.99 -17.24
C ALA A 290 1.86 -16.58 -18.26
N ALA A 291 0.92 -17.37 -17.74
CA ALA A 291 -0.25 -17.82 -18.49
C ALA A 291 -1.36 -16.77 -18.37
N TYR A 292 -1.82 -16.26 -19.52
CA TYR A 292 -2.67 -15.07 -19.58
C TYR A 292 -3.94 -15.31 -20.39
N LYS A 293 -5.05 -14.70 -19.95
CA LYS A 293 -6.33 -14.71 -20.66
C LYS A 293 -6.70 -13.30 -21.10
N VAL A 294 -6.71 -13.06 -22.42
CA VAL A 294 -7.02 -11.74 -23.01
C VAL A 294 -8.36 -11.18 -22.54
N ASP A 295 -9.41 -12.00 -22.55
CA ASP A 295 -10.74 -11.62 -22.06
C ASP A 295 -10.96 -12.14 -20.63
N GLY A 296 -9.91 -12.08 -19.81
CA GLY A 296 -9.96 -12.45 -18.40
C GLY A 296 -10.71 -11.39 -17.57
N PRO A 297 -11.33 -11.78 -16.45
CA PRO A 297 -11.91 -10.85 -15.50
C PRO A 297 -10.91 -9.79 -15.02
N ALA A 298 -11.39 -8.56 -14.82
CA ALA A 298 -10.56 -7.46 -14.32
C ALA A 298 -10.41 -7.48 -12.79
N SER A 299 -11.34 -8.10 -12.08
CA SER A 299 -11.31 -8.26 -10.62
C SER A 299 -11.05 -9.72 -10.25
N VAL A 300 -10.44 -9.93 -9.07
CA VAL A 300 -10.18 -11.28 -8.54
C VAL A 300 -11.48 -12.09 -8.45
N SER A 301 -12.55 -11.50 -7.92
CA SER A 301 -13.84 -12.18 -7.75
C SER A 301 -14.48 -12.66 -9.06
N GLY A 302 -14.18 -12.02 -10.20
CA GLY A 302 -14.77 -12.41 -11.48
C GLY A 302 -14.19 -13.72 -12.03
N TRP A 303 -13.04 -14.17 -11.52
CA TRP A 303 -12.45 -15.46 -11.90
C TRP A 303 -13.24 -16.64 -11.31
N ASP A 304 -13.90 -16.47 -10.15
CA ASP A 304 -14.76 -17.50 -9.55
C ASP A 304 -16.01 -17.80 -10.38
N ASP A 305 -16.43 -16.86 -11.23
CA ASP A 305 -17.64 -16.98 -12.05
C ASP A 305 -17.39 -17.74 -13.36
N LEU A 306 -16.14 -18.05 -13.70
CA LEU A 306 -15.79 -18.74 -14.94
C LEU A 306 -16.11 -20.23 -14.86
N SER A 307 -16.67 -20.80 -15.93
CA SER A 307 -16.74 -22.25 -16.07
C SER A 307 -15.35 -22.85 -16.29
N ALA A 308 -15.16 -24.14 -16.01
CA ALA A 308 -13.88 -24.82 -16.25
C ALA A 308 -13.37 -24.71 -17.70
N SER A 309 -14.27 -24.63 -18.69
CA SER A 309 -13.89 -24.43 -20.10
C SER A 309 -13.51 -22.99 -20.43
N GLU A 310 -13.89 -22.03 -19.59
CA GLU A 310 -13.56 -20.62 -19.73
C GLU A 310 -12.32 -20.24 -18.92
N ASP A 311 -12.05 -20.95 -17.82
CA ASP A 311 -10.92 -20.75 -16.91
C ASP A 311 -9.59 -21.34 -17.47
N VAL A 312 -9.29 -20.99 -18.72
CA VAL A 312 -8.12 -21.46 -19.47
C VAL A 312 -7.42 -20.25 -20.10
N ALA A 313 -6.10 -20.23 -19.99
CA ALA A 313 -5.26 -19.20 -20.58
C ALA A 313 -5.38 -19.24 -22.10
N THR A 314 -5.45 -18.07 -22.72
CA THR A 314 -5.45 -17.96 -24.19
C THR A 314 -4.06 -17.68 -24.74
N HIS A 315 -3.12 -17.26 -23.89
CA HIS A 315 -1.75 -16.91 -24.24
C HIS A 315 -0.77 -17.37 -23.17
N ALA A 316 0.46 -17.62 -23.60
CA ALA A 316 1.63 -17.75 -22.72
C ALA A 316 2.60 -16.62 -23.08
N TYR A 317 2.91 -15.78 -22.11
CA TYR A 317 3.89 -14.73 -22.24
C TYR A 317 5.17 -15.17 -21.53
N THR A 318 6.27 -15.16 -22.29
CA THR A 318 7.58 -15.68 -21.93
C THR A 318 8.66 -14.70 -22.42
N PRO A 319 8.92 -13.59 -21.70
CA PRO A 319 8.36 -13.23 -20.38
C PRO A 319 7.45 -11.98 -20.37
N MET A 320 6.96 -11.60 -19.18
CA MET A 320 6.27 -10.35 -18.85
C MET A 320 7.03 -9.52 -17.82
N PHE A 321 6.77 -8.21 -17.79
CA PHE A 321 7.29 -7.31 -16.76
C PHE A 321 6.36 -6.12 -16.52
N SER A 322 5.89 -5.97 -15.28
CA SER A 322 5.11 -4.82 -14.82
C SER A 322 5.41 -4.49 -13.36
N LEU A 323 5.37 -3.21 -13.03
CA LEU A 323 5.51 -2.67 -11.68
C LEU A 323 4.32 -1.76 -11.40
N ALA A 324 3.63 -1.95 -10.28
CA ALA A 324 2.54 -1.11 -9.83
C ALA A 324 2.76 -0.70 -8.37
N PHE A 325 2.66 0.59 -8.09
CA PHE A 325 2.90 1.14 -6.76
C PHE A 325 1.56 1.47 -6.09
N VAL A 326 1.51 1.28 -4.77
CA VAL A 326 0.42 1.73 -3.90
C VAL A 326 0.90 2.94 -3.12
N ASP A 327 0.12 4.02 -3.16
CA ASP A 327 0.39 5.24 -2.40
C ASP A 327 0.18 5.01 -0.89
N ASN A 328 1.06 5.54 -0.07
CA ASN A 328 1.01 5.45 1.39
C ASN A 328 -0.33 5.98 1.94
N GLY A 329 -0.85 7.06 1.34
CA GLY A 329 -2.15 7.64 1.69
C GLY A 329 -3.35 6.77 1.32
N SER A 330 -3.16 5.76 0.46
CA SER A 330 -4.23 4.86 -0.02
C SER A 330 -4.33 3.56 0.76
N THR A 331 -3.40 3.26 1.66
CA THR A 331 -3.44 2.08 2.53
C THR A 331 -3.76 2.44 3.98
N THR A 332 -4.52 1.60 4.65
CA THR A 332 -4.78 1.70 6.10
C THR A 332 -3.73 0.99 6.93
N MET A 333 -2.84 0.23 6.27
CA MET A 333 -1.78 -0.52 6.93
C MET A 333 -0.68 0.41 7.40
N ARG A 334 -0.16 0.14 8.61
CA ARG A 334 0.98 0.87 9.18
C ARG A 334 2.25 0.07 8.93
N ASN A 335 3.37 0.79 8.84
CA ASN A 335 4.71 0.20 8.74
C ASN A 335 4.91 -0.74 7.53
N VAL A 336 4.15 -0.51 6.45
CA VAL A 336 4.23 -1.28 5.19
C VAL A 336 5.15 -0.64 4.14
N SER A 337 5.73 0.52 4.43
CA SER A 337 6.67 1.18 3.52
C SER A 337 7.84 0.23 3.19
N GLY A 338 8.07 0.02 1.90
CA GLY A 338 9.08 -0.90 1.40
C GLY A 338 8.56 -2.31 1.09
N MET A 339 7.29 -2.61 1.37
CA MET A 339 6.72 -3.93 1.08
C MET A 339 6.71 -4.21 -0.43
N VAL A 340 7.03 -5.46 -0.79
CA VAL A 340 6.95 -5.96 -2.16
C VAL A 340 6.02 -7.15 -2.21
N VAL A 341 5.17 -7.21 -3.21
CA VAL A 341 4.40 -8.39 -3.62
C VAL A 341 4.68 -8.65 -5.08
N ALA A 342 5.20 -9.83 -5.39
CA ALA A 342 5.59 -10.25 -6.73
C ALA A 342 4.78 -11.49 -7.13
N THR A 343 4.08 -11.46 -8.27
CA THR A 343 3.20 -12.56 -8.72
C THR A 343 2.96 -12.55 -10.22
N ASP A 344 2.75 -13.73 -10.82
CA ASP A 344 2.25 -13.92 -12.20
C ASP A 344 0.71 -13.92 -12.29
N ALA A 345 0.00 -13.70 -11.18
CA ALA A 345 -1.45 -13.59 -11.21
C ALA A 345 -1.90 -12.41 -12.09
N GLN A 346 -2.91 -12.62 -12.93
CA GLN A 346 -3.43 -11.60 -13.85
C GLN A 346 -4.25 -10.52 -13.12
N SER A 347 -4.86 -10.88 -12.00
CA SER A 347 -5.57 -9.96 -11.11
C SER A 347 -5.04 -10.16 -9.69
N ALA A 348 -4.73 -9.05 -9.01
CA ALA A 348 -4.33 -9.07 -7.61
C ALA A 348 -4.91 -7.87 -6.87
N THR A 349 -5.29 -8.04 -5.61
CA THR A 349 -5.59 -6.91 -4.74
C THR A 349 -4.30 -6.25 -4.25
N ALA A 350 -4.34 -4.97 -3.93
CA ALA A 350 -3.32 -4.40 -3.05
C ALA A 350 -3.32 -5.17 -1.71
N PRO A 351 -2.18 -5.30 -1.02
CA PRO A 351 -2.15 -5.98 0.27
C PRO A 351 -3.02 -5.25 1.29
N TYR A 352 -3.81 -6.02 2.04
CA TYR A 352 -4.74 -5.47 3.02
C TYR A 352 -4.65 -6.19 4.37
N PRO A 353 -4.92 -5.49 5.49
CA PRO A 353 -4.84 -6.07 6.80
C PRO A 353 -6.08 -6.92 7.09
N GLY A 354 -5.91 -8.01 7.83
CA GLY A 354 -6.99 -8.82 8.36
C GLY A 354 -6.75 -9.21 9.82
N LEU A 355 -7.73 -9.91 10.39
CA LEU A 355 -7.66 -10.47 11.74
C LEU A 355 -8.26 -11.87 11.71
N VAL A 356 -7.49 -12.86 12.12
CA VAL A 356 -7.95 -14.25 12.28
C VAL A 356 -7.62 -14.68 13.70
N ASN A 357 -8.65 -15.09 14.46
CA ASN A 357 -8.51 -15.51 15.87
C ASN A 357 -7.76 -14.49 16.75
N GLY A 358 -7.89 -13.20 16.44
CA GLY A 358 -7.20 -12.11 17.15
C GLY A 358 -5.74 -11.87 16.72
N SER A 359 -5.19 -12.70 15.83
CA SER A 359 -3.88 -12.48 15.22
C SER A 359 -4.01 -11.60 13.97
N PRO A 360 -3.16 -10.57 13.80
CA PRO A 360 -3.15 -9.75 12.59
C PRO A 360 -2.70 -10.60 11.39
N THR A 361 -3.28 -10.32 10.22
CA THR A 361 -2.88 -10.96 8.96
C THR A 361 -2.61 -9.94 7.87
N LEU A 362 -1.73 -10.30 6.94
CA LEU A 362 -1.55 -9.63 5.65
C LEU A 362 -2.16 -10.53 4.58
N ASN A 363 -3.10 -10.00 3.81
CA ASN A 363 -3.82 -10.75 2.79
C ASN A 363 -3.60 -10.14 1.41
N VAL A 364 -3.51 -11.01 0.41
CA VAL A 364 -3.52 -10.65 -1.01
C VAL A 364 -4.40 -11.66 -1.73
N ASP A 365 -5.45 -11.18 -2.41
CA ASP A 365 -6.27 -12.02 -3.26
C ASP A 365 -5.68 -12.06 -4.66
N LEU A 366 -5.60 -13.24 -5.25
CA LEU A 366 -5.00 -13.52 -6.55
C LEU A 366 -6.04 -14.18 -7.46
N GLY A 367 -6.04 -13.81 -8.74
CA GLY A 367 -6.88 -14.40 -9.78
C GLY A 367 -6.11 -14.53 -11.09
N ALA A 368 -6.19 -15.70 -11.72
CA ALA A 368 -5.58 -15.98 -13.02
C ALA A 368 -6.17 -17.27 -13.60
N PRO A 369 -5.88 -17.62 -14.87
CA PRO A 369 -6.45 -18.82 -15.47
C PRO A 369 -6.02 -20.10 -14.75
N HIS A 370 -6.97 -21.01 -14.52
CA HIS A 370 -6.73 -22.31 -13.90
C HIS A 370 -5.81 -23.21 -14.73
N GLU A 371 -6.03 -23.24 -16.05
CA GLU A 371 -5.18 -23.99 -16.97
C GLU A 371 -4.34 -23.07 -17.85
N THR A 372 -3.12 -23.52 -18.15
CA THR A 372 -2.24 -22.95 -19.18
C THR A 372 -2.78 -23.21 -20.58
N VAL A 373 -2.20 -22.56 -21.60
CA VAL A 373 -2.58 -22.76 -23.03
C VAL A 373 -2.47 -24.21 -23.50
N ASP A 374 -1.65 -25.03 -22.82
CA ASP A 374 -1.43 -26.44 -23.13
C ASP A 374 -2.39 -27.37 -22.36
N GLY A 375 -3.35 -26.84 -21.60
CA GLY A 375 -4.28 -27.61 -20.78
C GLY A 375 -3.65 -28.25 -19.53
N ARG A 376 -2.50 -27.74 -19.08
CA ARG A 376 -1.89 -28.13 -17.80
C ARG A 376 -2.32 -27.16 -16.71
N ASN A 377 -2.48 -27.64 -15.48
CA ASN A 377 -2.74 -26.78 -14.33
C ASN A 377 -1.69 -25.68 -14.23
N ASN A 378 -2.17 -24.47 -14.03
CA ASN A 378 -1.35 -23.31 -13.79
C ASN A 378 -0.83 -23.35 -12.35
N THR A 379 0.48 -23.55 -12.21
CA THR A 379 1.14 -23.71 -10.91
C THR A 379 1.49 -22.41 -10.23
N GLY A 380 1.34 -21.28 -10.93
CA GLY A 380 1.54 -19.93 -10.41
C GLY A 380 2.82 -19.65 -9.64
N GLN A 381 3.03 -18.37 -9.31
CA GLN A 381 4.08 -17.92 -8.42
C GLN A 381 3.63 -16.72 -7.58
N TYR A 382 4.01 -16.73 -6.30
CA TYR A 382 3.85 -15.59 -5.41
C TYR A 382 5.04 -15.46 -4.48
N GLU A 383 5.49 -14.23 -4.30
CA GLU A 383 6.53 -13.84 -3.39
C GLU A 383 6.15 -12.53 -2.69
N ALA A 384 6.49 -12.41 -1.41
CA ALA A 384 6.38 -11.15 -0.70
C ALA A 384 7.67 -10.83 0.07
N THR A 385 8.06 -9.56 0.06
CA THR A 385 9.04 -9.01 1.01
C THR A 385 8.30 -8.17 2.04
N VAL A 386 8.37 -8.60 3.29
CA VAL A 386 7.68 -8.00 4.43
C VAL A 386 8.65 -7.10 5.18
N PRO A 387 8.34 -5.79 5.32
CA PRO A 387 9.23 -4.86 6.00
C PRO A 387 9.46 -5.22 7.47
N SER A 388 10.68 -5.06 7.94
CA SER A 388 11.08 -5.24 9.35
C SER A 388 10.18 -4.47 10.32
N ALA A 389 9.78 -3.24 9.97
CA ALA A 389 8.89 -2.44 10.80
C ALA A 389 7.48 -3.05 10.99
N LEU A 390 6.96 -3.77 9.98
CA LEU A 390 5.71 -4.52 10.12
C LEU A 390 5.90 -5.76 10.98
N LEU A 391 7.03 -6.47 10.80
CA LEU A 391 7.37 -7.64 11.61
C LEU A 391 7.53 -7.27 13.11
N ASP A 392 8.19 -6.16 13.39
CA ASP A 392 8.33 -5.59 14.74
C ASP A 392 6.97 -5.24 15.34
N GLN A 393 6.08 -4.64 14.54
CA GLN A 393 4.70 -4.35 14.97
C GLN A 393 3.94 -5.64 15.31
N TRP A 394 4.20 -6.73 14.61
CA TRP A 394 3.63 -8.04 14.91
C TRP A 394 4.37 -8.79 16.03
N GLY A 395 5.48 -8.26 16.54
CA GLY A 395 6.31 -8.92 17.54
C GLY A 395 7.09 -10.13 17.00
N VAL A 396 7.28 -10.23 15.69
CA VAL A 396 8.02 -11.31 15.02
C VAL A 396 9.51 -11.01 15.10
N SER A 397 10.21 -11.68 16.02
CA SER A 397 11.67 -11.60 16.16
C SER A 397 12.41 -12.77 15.54
N ASP A 398 11.69 -13.87 15.24
CA ASP A 398 12.19 -15.03 14.51
C ASP A 398 11.25 -15.25 13.31
N PRO A 399 11.71 -15.02 12.06
CA PRO A 399 10.89 -15.19 10.86
C PRO A 399 10.29 -16.59 10.71
N SER A 400 10.89 -17.62 11.33
CA SER A 400 10.37 -18.98 11.26
C SER A 400 9.04 -19.18 12.00
N THR A 401 8.61 -18.20 12.81
CA THR A 401 7.29 -18.22 13.45
C THR A 401 6.17 -17.75 12.52
N LEU A 402 6.51 -17.15 11.37
CA LEU A 402 5.51 -16.75 10.38
C LEU A 402 4.76 -17.97 9.85
N GLY A 403 3.44 -17.85 9.79
CA GLY A 403 2.55 -18.81 9.14
C GLY A 403 1.99 -18.24 7.86
N GLY A 404 1.83 -19.13 6.87
CA GLY A 404 1.18 -18.79 5.62
C GLY A 404 0.05 -19.76 5.29
N THR A 405 -1.00 -19.27 4.64
CA THR A 405 -2.00 -20.10 3.97
C THR A 405 -2.24 -19.63 2.56
N TYR A 406 -2.63 -20.56 1.68
CA TYR A 406 -3.17 -20.26 0.35
C TYR A 406 -4.51 -20.97 0.18
N LYS A 407 -5.57 -20.24 -0.19
CA LYS A 407 -6.96 -20.75 -0.20
C LYS A 407 -7.42 -21.37 1.13
N GLY A 408 -6.84 -20.93 2.24
CA GLY A 408 -7.11 -21.46 3.58
C GLY A 408 -6.28 -22.68 3.97
N ASP A 409 -5.55 -23.29 3.03
CA ASP A 409 -4.66 -24.41 3.30
C ASP A 409 -3.30 -23.93 3.80
N GLY A 410 -2.78 -24.56 4.85
CA GLY A 410 -1.47 -24.25 5.42
C GLY A 410 -0.33 -24.48 4.42
N VAL A 411 0.55 -23.48 4.30
CA VAL A 411 1.72 -23.51 3.42
C VAL A 411 2.99 -23.52 4.26
N SER A 412 3.93 -24.41 3.91
CA SER A 412 5.28 -24.37 4.48
C SER A 412 6.05 -23.18 3.91
N LEU A 413 6.32 -22.18 4.74
CA LEU A 413 7.13 -21.03 4.36
C LEU A 413 8.62 -21.36 4.48
N SER A 414 9.44 -20.71 3.66
CA SER A 414 10.90 -20.67 3.80
C SER A 414 11.38 -19.22 3.90
N PRO A 415 11.15 -18.55 5.04
CA PRO A 415 11.46 -17.13 5.20
C PRO A 415 12.97 -16.88 5.09
N ASN A 416 13.35 -15.83 4.35
CA ASN A 416 14.73 -15.39 4.21
C ASN A 416 14.87 -13.95 4.67
N VAL A 417 15.77 -13.69 5.62
CA VAL A 417 16.05 -12.33 6.12
C VAL A 417 17.00 -11.62 5.18
N THR A 418 16.62 -10.43 4.71
CA THR A 418 17.44 -9.57 3.88
C THR A 418 18.50 -8.84 4.72
N ALA A 419 19.40 -8.10 4.06
CA ALA A 419 20.41 -7.32 4.78
C ALA A 419 19.80 -6.22 5.67
N ASP A 420 18.62 -5.71 5.29
CA ASP A 420 17.90 -4.62 5.96
C ASP A 420 16.97 -5.12 7.07
N GLY A 421 16.92 -6.44 7.29
CA GLY A 421 16.08 -7.08 8.31
C GLY A 421 14.66 -7.42 7.84
N ASP A 422 14.32 -7.10 6.59
CA ASP A 422 13.06 -7.50 5.97
C ASP A 422 13.03 -9.01 5.75
N VAL A 423 11.84 -9.57 5.57
CA VAL A 423 11.68 -11.01 5.37
C VAL A 423 11.02 -11.29 4.03
N ARG A 424 11.73 -12.03 3.18
CA ARG A 424 11.22 -12.57 1.92
C ARG A 424 10.58 -13.93 2.14
N VAL A 425 9.35 -14.11 1.67
CA VAL A 425 8.58 -15.37 1.71
C VAL A 425 8.03 -15.70 0.34
N GLY A 426 8.04 -16.98 -0.03
CA GLY A 426 7.41 -17.50 -1.24
C GLY A 426 6.23 -18.39 -0.89
N PHE A 427 5.20 -18.36 -1.74
CA PHE A 427 4.02 -19.23 -1.63
C PHE A 427 3.87 -20.03 -2.93
N PRO A 428 3.68 -21.35 -2.85
CA PRO A 428 3.13 -22.09 -3.98
C PRO A 428 1.67 -21.64 -4.16
N THR A 429 1.31 -21.29 -5.38
CA THR A 429 -0.05 -20.91 -5.75
C THR A 429 -0.61 -21.90 -6.78
N THR A 430 -1.89 -21.80 -7.11
CA THR A 430 -2.52 -22.53 -8.22
C THR A 430 -3.77 -21.79 -8.62
N TYR A 431 -3.90 -21.38 -9.87
CA TYR A 431 -4.88 -20.35 -10.17
C TYR A 431 -6.29 -20.84 -10.50
N SER A 432 -7.18 -19.86 -10.39
CA SER A 432 -8.61 -19.71 -10.62
C SER A 432 -8.88 -18.44 -9.80
N THR A 433 -9.14 -18.58 -8.50
CA THR A 433 -8.88 -17.56 -7.47
C THR A 433 -8.18 -18.14 -6.23
N GLY A 434 -7.59 -17.28 -5.39
CA GLY A 434 -7.19 -17.66 -4.05
C GLY A 434 -6.57 -16.52 -3.25
N THR A 435 -6.71 -16.58 -1.93
CA THR A 435 -6.08 -15.63 -1.01
C THR A 435 -4.78 -16.19 -0.47
N VAL A 436 -3.69 -15.44 -0.62
CA VAL A 436 -2.47 -15.60 0.17
C VAL A 436 -2.67 -14.85 1.47
N GLN A 437 -2.44 -15.52 2.60
CA GLN A 437 -2.53 -14.94 3.93
C GLN A 437 -1.26 -15.26 4.72
N LEU A 438 -0.65 -14.22 5.30
CA LEU A 438 0.52 -14.31 6.16
C LEU A 438 0.17 -13.81 7.57
N SER A 439 0.64 -14.50 8.61
CA SER A 439 0.36 -14.22 10.02
C SER A 439 1.61 -14.44 10.88
N PRO A 440 1.79 -13.70 12.01
CA PRO A 440 2.81 -14.01 13.00
C PRO A 440 2.50 -15.27 13.83
N ASP A 441 1.25 -15.74 13.79
CA ASP A 441 0.79 -16.93 14.50
C ASP A 441 0.29 -17.98 13.49
N THR A 442 1.09 -19.03 13.33
CA THR A 442 0.79 -20.20 12.49
C THR A 442 -0.46 -20.96 12.96
N ALA A 443 -0.70 -21.03 14.27
CA ALA A 443 -1.84 -21.75 14.83
C ALA A 443 -3.14 -20.96 14.60
N ALA A 444 -3.08 -19.63 14.71
CA ALA A 444 -4.23 -18.76 14.48
C ALA A 444 -4.84 -18.93 13.08
N ILE A 445 -4.01 -19.13 12.06
CA ILE A 445 -4.44 -19.29 10.67
C ILE A 445 -4.54 -20.75 10.22
N GLY A 446 -4.40 -21.73 11.13
CA GLY A 446 -4.49 -23.14 10.76
C GLY A 446 -3.32 -23.64 9.89
N ALA A 447 -2.19 -22.93 9.85
CA ALA A 447 -1.01 -23.31 9.08
C ALA A 447 -0.16 -24.42 9.75
N ALA A 448 -0.58 -24.94 10.91
CA ALA A 448 0.14 -25.97 11.64
C ALA A 448 -0.08 -27.37 11.04
N GLY A 449 0.82 -27.79 10.14
CA GLY A 449 1.05 -29.21 9.83
C GLY A 449 0.14 -29.84 8.78
N GLY A 450 0.47 -29.64 7.50
CA GLY A 450 0.06 -30.59 6.45
C GLY A 450 0.93 -31.85 6.53
N GLU A 451 0.53 -32.83 7.33
CA GLU A 451 0.97 -34.21 7.05
C GLU A 451 0.42 -34.57 5.68
N SER A 452 1.30 -34.96 4.76
CA SER A 452 0.92 -35.45 3.43
C SER A 452 0.09 -36.73 3.58
N GLY A 453 -1.22 -36.56 3.74
CA GLY A 453 -2.19 -37.64 3.65
C GLY A 453 -2.12 -38.21 2.26
N THR A 454 -1.58 -39.43 2.17
CA THR A 454 -1.58 -40.20 0.92
C THR A 454 -3.04 -40.56 0.63
N GLU A 455 -3.69 -39.86 -0.29
CA GLU A 455 -5.00 -40.29 -0.78
C GLU A 455 -4.84 -41.54 -1.63
N GLY A 456 -4.85 -42.68 -0.96
CA GLY A 456 -5.06 -43.97 -1.58
C GLY A 456 -6.55 -44.12 -1.89
N SER A 457 -6.90 -44.06 -3.17
CA SER A 457 -8.19 -44.51 -3.70
C SER A 457 -8.48 -45.94 -3.19
N GLY A 458 -9.51 -46.07 -2.36
CA GLY A 458 -10.03 -47.33 -1.85
C GLY A 458 -11.52 -47.44 -2.14
N ASP A 459 -11.80 -48.08 -3.27
CA ASP A 459 -13.12 -48.37 -3.83
C ASP A 459 -14.00 -49.19 -2.87
N GLY A 460 -15.31 -49.00 -2.99
CA GLY A 460 -16.32 -49.55 -2.10
C GLY A 460 -16.46 -51.06 -2.18
N GLY A 461 -16.69 -51.68 -1.01
CA GLY A 461 -17.04 -53.08 -0.89
C GLY A 461 -17.76 -53.36 0.42
N SER A 462 -19.09 -53.35 0.35
CA SER A 462 -19.99 -53.87 1.39
C SER A 462 -19.84 -55.38 1.56
N ASP A 463 -19.85 -55.84 2.80
CA ASP A 463 -20.38 -57.10 3.37
C ASP A 463 -19.86 -57.13 4.83
N GLY A 464 -20.61 -57.28 5.92
CA GLY A 464 -21.77 -58.10 6.19
C GLY A 464 -21.43 -59.01 7.39
N GLY A 465 -22.05 -58.78 8.56
CA GLY A 465 -22.27 -59.86 9.55
C GLY A 465 -21.59 -59.81 10.93
N SER A 466 -22.43 -59.57 11.95
CA SER A 466 -22.56 -60.30 13.24
C SER A 466 -21.40 -60.49 14.23
N ALA A 467 -21.65 -59.94 15.43
CA ALA A 467 -21.64 -60.57 16.77
C ALA A 467 -20.32 -61.10 17.38
N GLY A 468 -20.09 -60.71 18.65
CA GLY A 468 -19.38 -61.54 19.62
C GLY A 468 -18.50 -60.80 20.63
N ASP A 469 -18.84 -60.96 21.90
CA ASP A 469 -18.19 -60.48 23.13
C ASP A 469 -16.68 -60.76 23.28
N THR A 470 -16.01 -59.94 24.10
CA THR A 470 -15.12 -60.24 25.28
C THR A 470 -14.05 -59.15 25.43
N ASP A 471 -14.06 -58.34 26.49
CA ASP A 471 -13.55 -58.56 27.87
C ASP A 471 -12.06 -58.19 28.06
N GLY A 472 -11.74 -57.56 29.20
CA GLY A 472 -10.37 -57.36 29.72
C GLY A 472 -9.83 -55.93 29.64
N SER A 473 -10.18 -55.02 30.57
CA SER A 473 -9.45 -54.77 31.83
C SER A 473 -8.01 -54.24 31.67
N THR A 474 -7.74 -52.98 32.06
CA THR A 474 -7.05 -52.65 33.33
C THR A 474 -6.83 -51.14 33.48
N ALA A 475 -7.12 -50.67 34.70
CA ALA A 475 -6.79 -49.36 35.22
C ALA A 475 -5.40 -49.37 35.86
N ASP A 476 -4.72 -48.22 35.88
CA ASP A 476 -3.86 -47.78 36.99
C ASP A 476 -3.65 -46.24 36.87
N SER A 477 -4.30 -45.42 37.71
CA SER A 477 -3.82 -44.88 39.01
C SER A 477 -2.62 -43.95 38.84
N GLY A 478 -2.77 -42.62 38.96
CA GLY A 478 -2.68 -41.87 40.23
C GLY A 478 -1.42 -40.98 40.17
N GLY A 479 -1.27 -39.81 40.77
CA GLY A 479 -2.00 -38.97 41.70
C GLY A 479 -1.03 -37.87 42.18
N ASP A 480 -1.54 -36.66 42.36
CA ASP A 480 -1.16 -35.51 43.22
C ASP A 480 0.28 -35.32 43.74
N THR A 481 0.80 -34.08 43.69
CA THR A 481 0.88 -33.13 44.84
C THR A 481 1.74 -31.88 44.58
N ASP A 482 1.14 -30.72 44.93
CA ASP A 482 1.60 -29.58 45.75
C ASP A 482 2.87 -28.71 45.50
N ASP A 483 2.57 -27.40 45.47
CA ASP A 483 3.13 -26.24 46.19
C ASP A 483 4.60 -25.77 46.06
N GLY A 484 4.73 -24.44 45.87
CA GLY A 484 5.97 -23.71 46.09
C GLY A 484 5.87 -22.19 45.84
N ASP A 485 5.38 -21.45 46.84
CA ASP A 485 5.53 -19.99 47.00
C ASP A 485 7.01 -19.61 47.27
N GLY A 486 7.41 -18.39 46.88
CA GLY A 486 8.78 -17.89 47.08
C GLY A 486 9.01 -16.47 46.61
N SER A 487 8.41 -15.50 47.31
CA SER A 487 8.80 -14.08 47.26
C SER A 487 10.16 -13.84 47.93
N SER A 488 11.01 -12.99 47.34
CA SER A 488 12.03 -12.22 48.08
C SER A 488 12.36 -10.92 47.35
N GLY A 489 12.18 -9.81 48.08
CA GLY A 489 12.65 -8.49 47.68
C GLY A 489 14.10 -8.28 48.10
N ASP A 490 14.79 -7.41 47.38
CA ASP A 490 15.99 -6.73 47.85
C ASP A 490 16.02 -5.31 47.27
N SER A 491 16.27 -4.35 48.15
CA SER A 491 16.24 -2.91 47.91
C SER A 491 17.67 -2.39 47.88
N ASP A 492 18.09 -1.65 46.85
CA ASP A 492 19.36 -0.93 46.89
C ASP A 492 19.33 0.41 46.13
N GLY A 493 19.30 1.48 46.94
CA GLY A 493 19.83 2.84 46.77
C GLY A 493 19.99 3.47 45.39
N GLU A 494 19.06 4.36 45.05
CA GLU A 494 19.27 5.42 44.05
C GLU A 494 20.25 6.48 44.59
N ARG A 495 21.25 6.84 43.78
CA ARG A 495 22.23 7.88 44.10
C ARG A 495 21.98 9.07 43.18
N GLU A 496 21.39 10.13 43.72
CA GLU A 496 21.23 11.40 43.04
C GLU A 496 22.59 12.10 42.86
N THR A 497 22.86 12.63 41.67
CA THR A 497 23.97 13.55 41.44
C THR A 497 23.45 14.82 40.80
N ASN A 498 23.37 15.90 41.58
CA ASN A 498 23.09 17.24 41.08
C ASN A 498 24.39 17.88 40.59
N ALA A 499 24.44 18.31 39.33
CA ALA A 499 25.47 19.19 38.81
C ALA A 499 24.83 20.50 38.36
N THR A 500 25.27 21.62 38.94
CA THR A 500 24.77 22.96 38.60
C THR A 500 25.79 23.65 37.70
N ALA A 501 25.40 23.93 36.47
CA ALA A 501 26.04 24.92 35.62
C ALA A 501 24.93 25.67 34.87
N GLY A 502 24.92 27.01 34.95
CA GLY A 502 24.04 27.85 34.11
C GLY A 502 22.61 28.10 34.61
N GLY A 503 22.30 27.90 35.90
CA GLY A 503 20.96 28.22 36.46
C GLY A 503 19.84 27.23 36.12
N ALA A 504 20.03 26.38 35.12
CA ALA A 504 19.16 25.23 34.87
C ALA A 504 19.39 24.12 35.92
N THR A 505 18.30 23.51 36.38
CA THR A 505 18.36 22.34 37.28
C THR A 505 18.02 21.09 36.47
N VAL A 506 18.90 20.09 36.52
CA VAL A 506 18.71 18.80 35.83
C VAL A 506 18.63 17.69 36.87
N VAL A 507 17.50 16.99 36.92
CA VAL A 507 17.32 15.79 37.75
C VAL A 507 17.18 14.61 36.82
N ALA A 508 18.08 13.63 36.93
CA ALA A 508 18.04 12.40 36.17
C ALA A 508 17.69 11.22 37.08
N THR A 509 16.63 10.49 36.75
CA THR A 509 16.18 9.32 37.49
C THR A 509 16.25 8.09 36.59
N ALA A 510 16.97 7.06 37.02
CA ALA A 510 17.04 5.79 36.30
C ALA A 510 15.78 4.97 36.58
N THR A 511 15.29 4.22 35.59
CA THR A 511 14.22 3.24 35.82
C THR A 511 14.74 2.08 36.67
N ALA A 512 13.89 1.50 37.52
CA ALA A 512 14.28 0.46 38.48
C ALA A 512 14.91 -0.81 37.85
N ASP A 513 14.70 -1.03 36.55
CA ASP A 513 15.30 -2.14 35.79
C ASP A 513 16.70 -1.82 35.22
N GLY A 514 17.18 -0.59 35.40
CA GLY A 514 18.49 -0.14 34.96
C GLY A 514 18.67 -0.12 33.45
N ARG A 515 17.58 -0.03 32.66
CA ARG A 515 17.63 -0.03 31.18
C ARG A 515 17.30 1.32 30.56
N ALA A 516 16.64 2.22 31.28
CA ALA A 516 16.32 3.56 30.83
C ALA A 516 16.62 4.59 31.92
N ALA A 517 16.77 5.85 31.53
CA ALA A 517 16.78 6.97 32.45
C ALA A 517 16.03 8.14 31.81
N ALA A 518 15.23 8.84 32.62
CA ALA A 518 14.56 10.07 32.23
C ALA A 518 15.25 11.25 32.91
N ALA A 519 15.58 12.28 32.14
CA ALA A 519 16.13 13.53 32.67
C ALA A 519 15.08 14.63 32.51
N ASN A 520 14.76 15.31 33.60
CA ASN A 520 13.87 16.46 33.59
C ASN A 520 14.69 17.73 33.80
N VAL A 521 14.59 18.66 32.85
CA VAL A 521 15.33 19.93 32.85
C VAL A 521 14.34 21.05 33.11
N THR A 522 14.52 21.79 34.20
CA THR A 522 13.71 22.96 34.53
C THR A 522 14.55 24.23 34.54
N ASP A 523 13.93 25.35 34.15
CA ASP A 523 14.52 26.70 34.09
C ASP A 523 15.68 26.90 33.09
N ALA A 524 15.67 26.19 31.96
CA ALA A 524 16.61 26.44 30.86
C ALA A 524 16.13 27.59 29.96
N PRO A 525 16.96 28.61 29.67
CA PRO A 525 16.62 29.65 28.69
C PRO A 525 16.54 29.04 27.28
N ALA A 526 15.69 29.61 26.41
CA ALA A 526 15.29 29.04 25.12
C ALA A 526 16.42 28.77 24.10
N ASP A 527 17.64 29.24 24.40
CA ASP A 527 18.75 29.32 23.46
C ASP A 527 20.02 28.58 23.95
N GLU A 528 19.95 27.80 25.03
CA GLU A 528 21.11 27.10 25.61
C GLU A 528 21.07 25.58 25.39
N THR A 529 22.17 25.02 24.87
CA THR A 529 22.33 23.57 24.66
C THR A 529 22.71 22.86 25.96
N VAL A 530 21.74 22.22 26.62
CA VAL A 530 22.00 21.40 27.82
C VAL A 530 22.51 20.01 27.44
N THR A 531 23.73 19.67 27.86
CA THR A 531 24.33 18.34 27.60
C THR A 531 24.18 17.43 28.80
N VAL A 532 23.32 16.40 28.72
CA VAL A 532 23.11 15.41 29.78
C VAL A 532 23.96 14.17 29.51
N ARG A 533 24.86 13.81 30.44
CA ARG A 533 25.61 12.55 30.39
C ARG A 533 24.96 11.51 31.30
N ILE A 534 24.31 10.52 30.71
CA ILE A 534 23.79 9.35 31.42
C ILE A 534 24.98 8.39 31.66
N PRO A 535 25.28 7.99 32.92
CA PRO A 535 26.35 7.03 33.18
C PRO A 535 26.03 5.68 32.51
N SER A 536 27.06 4.99 32.01
CA SER A 536 26.90 3.74 31.26
C SER A 536 26.16 2.68 32.08
N LEU A 537 25.00 2.25 31.59
CA LEU A 537 24.26 1.10 32.10
C LEU A 537 25.08 -0.15 31.80
N THR A 538 25.73 -0.71 32.82
CA THR A 538 26.53 -1.93 32.64
C THR A 538 25.58 -3.12 32.72
N PRO A 539 25.40 -3.93 31.65
CA PRO A 539 24.50 -5.07 31.70
C PRO A 539 24.97 -6.08 32.75
N ARG A 540 24.11 -6.38 33.73
CA ARG A 540 24.33 -7.39 34.77
C ARG A 540 24.72 -8.72 34.12
N ARG A 541 25.93 -9.22 34.41
CA ARG A 541 26.37 -10.56 34.02
C ARG A 541 25.46 -11.61 34.67
N ARG A 542 24.85 -12.49 33.85
CA ARG A 542 24.13 -13.68 34.32
C ARG A 542 25.04 -14.58 35.19
N PRO A 543 24.52 -15.25 36.23
CA PRO A 543 25.28 -16.23 37.01
C PRO A 543 25.69 -17.40 36.12
N ARG A 544 26.97 -17.82 36.18
CA ARG A 544 27.46 -19.03 35.51
C ARG A 544 26.94 -20.26 36.24
N THR A 545 26.18 -21.11 35.56
CA THR A 545 25.90 -22.48 35.97
C THR A 545 27.21 -23.30 36.00
N PRO A 546 27.49 -24.13 37.02
CA PRO A 546 28.70 -24.95 37.06
C PRO A 546 28.65 -26.08 36.03
N PRO A 547 29.78 -26.51 35.44
CA PRO A 547 29.79 -27.56 34.44
C PRO A 547 29.63 -28.94 35.07
N THR A 548 28.68 -29.72 34.55
CA THR A 548 28.47 -31.14 34.86
C THR A 548 29.67 -31.98 34.41
N ALA A 549 30.05 -32.93 35.27
CA ALA A 549 31.22 -33.77 35.13
C ALA A 549 31.14 -34.71 33.91
N ARG A 550 32.30 -34.87 33.26
CA ARG A 550 32.57 -35.77 32.14
C ARG A 550 32.42 -37.23 32.53
N THR A 551 31.78 -38.01 31.66
CA THR A 551 32.03 -39.46 31.51
C THR A 551 32.60 -39.72 30.11
N ARG A 552 33.85 -40.19 30.04
CA ARG A 552 34.52 -40.71 28.83
C ARG A 552 33.93 -42.08 28.45
N PRO A 553 33.97 -42.47 27.17
CA PRO A 553 35.03 -43.40 26.77
C PRO A 553 35.60 -43.27 25.33
N ASN A 554 36.86 -43.67 25.22
CA ASN A 554 37.55 -44.38 24.13
C ASN A 554 37.63 -43.84 22.68
N ARG A 555 38.66 -43.01 22.50
CA ARG A 555 39.82 -43.18 21.60
C ARG A 555 39.85 -44.47 20.73
N ARG A 556 39.71 -44.31 19.41
CA ARG A 556 40.46 -45.12 18.42
C ARG A 556 40.88 -44.27 17.21
N THR A 557 42.18 -44.23 17.01
CA THR A 557 42.95 -43.57 15.94
C THR A 557 42.96 -44.37 14.63
N ARG A 558 42.84 -43.70 13.48
CA ARG A 558 43.56 -43.99 12.21
C ARG A 558 43.47 -42.73 11.31
N ARG A 559 44.54 -41.96 11.07
CA ARG A 559 45.72 -42.10 10.19
C ARG A 559 45.48 -41.58 8.75
N ARG A 560 46.16 -40.45 8.46
CA ARG A 560 46.86 -40.03 7.22
C ARG A 560 46.09 -39.82 5.91
N GLY A 561 46.34 -38.66 5.29
CA GLY A 561 46.28 -38.47 3.84
C GLY A 561 46.48 -37.01 3.47
N ALA A 562 47.70 -36.63 3.08
CA ALA A 562 48.08 -35.28 2.72
C ALA A 562 48.06 -35.06 1.20
N THR A 563 48.11 -33.77 0.85
CA THR A 563 48.83 -33.17 -0.29
C THR A 563 48.20 -33.06 -1.69
N ARG A 564 48.24 -31.81 -2.19
CA ARG A 564 48.70 -31.32 -3.50
C ARG A 564 47.67 -30.93 -4.59
N ARG A 565 47.51 -29.61 -4.74
CA ARG A 565 47.64 -28.85 -6.00
C ARG A 565 49.04 -29.10 -6.62
N PRO A 566 49.31 -28.96 -7.95
CA PRO A 566 49.17 -27.66 -8.64
C PRO A 566 48.96 -27.65 -10.20
N THR A 567 48.56 -26.49 -10.72
CA THR A 567 48.90 -25.79 -12.01
C THR A 567 49.22 -26.53 -13.32
N ARG A 568 48.61 -26.09 -14.44
CA ARG A 568 49.25 -25.50 -15.67
C ARG A 568 48.20 -25.30 -16.80
N THR A 569 47.94 -24.08 -17.29
CA THR A 569 48.55 -23.31 -18.43
C THR A 569 48.36 -23.85 -19.85
N GLY A 570 47.92 -22.97 -20.77
CA GLY A 570 48.13 -23.03 -22.23
C GLY A 570 46.89 -22.52 -23.00
N ARG A 571 46.79 -21.27 -23.52
CA ARG A 571 47.46 -20.65 -24.70
C ARG A 571 47.21 -21.52 -25.97
N THR A 572 46.57 -21.07 -27.06
CA THR A 572 46.94 -20.00 -28.01
C THR A 572 45.93 -19.82 -29.16
N ASN A 573 45.74 -18.57 -29.62
CA ASN A 573 45.68 -18.00 -30.99
C ASN A 573 44.95 -18.65 -32.19
N GLY A 574 44.27 -17.79 -32.96
CA GLY A 574 44.06 -17.90 -34.43
C GLY A 574 42.78 -17.20 -34.92
N ARG A 575 42.75 -15.90 -35.26
CA ARG A 575 43.13 -15.22 -36.53
C ARG A 575 42.16 -15.45 -37.73
N ARG A 576 41.53 -14.33 -38.15
CA ARG A 576 41.33 -13.81 -39.53
C ARG A 576 40.03 -14.07 -40.34
N SER A 577 39.57 -12.94 -40.93
CA SER A 577 38.83 -12.70 -42.19
C SER A 577 37.40 -13.23 -42.32
N GLY A 578 36.43 -12.54 -42.92
CA GLY A 578 36.39 -11.26 -43.62
C GLY A 578 35.08 -11.14 -44.42
N ASN A 579 34.64 -9.89 -44.62
CA ASN A 579 33.88 -9.32 -45.74
C ASN A 579 32.76 -10.11 -46.49
N SER A 580 31.61 -9.41 -46.57
CA SER A 580 30.78 -9.12 -47.75
C SER A 580 29.73 -10.14 -48.22
N ALA A 581 28.45 -9.84 -47.95
CA ALA A 581 27.44 -9.46 -48.93
C ALA A 581 26.23 -8.86 -48.20
#